data_AF-A0A2E0NPP5-F1
#
_entry.id   AF-A0A2E0NPP5-F1
#
_cell.length_a   1.000
_cell.length_b   1.000
_cell.length_c   1.000
_cell.angle_alpha   90.00
_cell.angle_beta   90.00
_cell.angle_gamma   90.00
#
_symmetry.space_group_name_H-M   'P 1'
#
loop_
_entity.id
_entity.type
_entity.pdbx_description
1 polymer ?
#
loop_
_entity_poly.entity_id
_entity_poly.type
_entity_poly.pdbx_seq_one_letter_code
_entity_poly.pdbx_strand_id
1 'polypeptide(L)'
;MSSDFYSFLPDSAIVKCAALVDGHKVVIHVVRNRKTKHGDFRVHSKGHVSITINAMENPYRFLLTFLHEWAHYKVFISYVFRKKPHGKEWKLTFQKMVEPFLEGEIFPDSLLKPLKKHIQNAKATFATDANLMMALRKFDPPNNKKCIFELEQGTLFNTQKGRVFSKDAKRKTRFVCTCVKTKKQYLFPPFVEVSPI
;
A
#
# COMPACT_ATOMS: atom_id res chain seq x y z
N MET A 1 1.98 2.03 23.42
CA MET A 1 1.49 2.24 22.03
C MET A 1 1.14 3.72 21.93
N SER A 2 1.60 4.46 20.91
CA SER A 2 1.07 5.84 20.78
C SER A 2 -0.43 5.73 20.47
N SER A 3 -1.23 6.61 21.06
CA SER A 3 -2.67 6.74 20.82
C SER A 3 -3.05 6.78 19.33
N ASP A 4 -2.07 7.12 18.48
CA ASP A 4 -2.27 7.45 17.08
C ASP A 4 -2.40 6.22 16.17
N PHE A 5 -1.95 5.02 16.53
CA PHE A 5 -2.04 3.87 15.60
C PHE A 5 -3.49 3.45 15.34
N TYR A 6 -4.26 3.25 16.40
CA TYR A 6 -5.63 2.73 16.29
C TYR A 6 -6.58 3.73 15.63
N SER A 7 -6.31 5.04 15.71
CA SER A 7 -7.13 6.07 15.08
C SER A 7 -7.05 6.10 13.55
N PHE A 8 -6.10 5.39 12.93
CA PHE A 8 -6.05 5.23 11.46
C PHE A 8 -6.64 3.91 10.98
N LEU A 9 -7.14 3.05 11.88
CA LEU A 9 -7.79 1.81 11.50
C LEU A 9 -9.30 2.04 11.31
N PRO A 10 -9.97 1.20 10.50
CA PRO A 10 -11.42 1.09 10.59
C PRO A 10 -11.81 0.64 12.00
N ASP A 11 -12.85 1.23 12.58
CA ASP A 11 -13.28 0.92 13.95
C ASP A 11 -13.52 -0.59 14.16
N SER A 12 -14.14 -1.25 13.18
CA SER A 12 -14.42 -2.68 13.19
C SER A 12 -13.16 -3.57 13.11
N ALA A 13 -11.99 -3.01 12.81
CA ALA A 13 -10.71 -3.73 12.79
C ALA A 13 -9.88 -3.57 14.07
N ILE A 14 -10.19 -2.57 14.92
CA ILE A 14 -9.37 -2.20 16.09
C ILE A 14 -9.16 -3.40 17.02
N VAL A 15 -10.23 -4.10 17.41
CA VAL A 15 -10.16 -5.24 18.34
C VAL A 15 -9.29 -6.36 17.77
N LYS A 16 -9.44 -6.69 16.48
CA LYS A 16 -8.63 -7.72 15.82
C LYS A 16 -7.16 -7.31 15.71
N CYS A 17 -6.88 -6.05 15.40
CA CYS A 17 -5.52 -5.53 15.37
C CYS A 17 -4.87 -5.49 16.77
N ALA A 18 -5.64 -5.14 17.81
CA ALA A 18 -5.17 -5.18 19.19
C ALA A 18 -4.78 -6.61 19.60
N ALA A 19 -5.65 -7.59 19.32
CA ALA A 19 -5.34 -9.00 19.56
C ALA A 19 -4.11 -9.49 18.76
N LEU A 20 -3.92 -9.01 17.53
CA LEU A 20 -2.75 -9.38 16.72
C LEU A 20 -1.42 -8.92 17.35
N VAL A 21 -1.41 -7.72 17.93
CA VAL A 21 -0.19 -7.11 18.49
C VAL A 21 0.05 -7.48 19.95
N ASP A 22 -0.98 -7.95 20.64
CA ASP A 22 -0.90 -8.33 22.05
C ASP A 22 0.18 -9.39 22.31
N GLY A 23 0.89 -9.25 23.42
CA GLY A 23 2.01 -10.13 23.79
C GLY A 23 3.29 -10.01 22.93
N HIS A 24 3.32 -9.18 21.88
CA HIS A 24 4.49 -9.03 21.00
C HIS A 24 5.31 -7.79 21.34
N LYS A 25 6.65 -7.95 21.40
CA LYS A 25 7.61 -6.86 21.63
C LYS A 25 7.95 -6.13 20.32
N VAL A 26 6.94 -5.53 19.67
CA VAL A 26 7.10 -4.74 18.44
C VAL A 26 6.68 -3.31 18.69
N VAL A 27 7.53 -2.35 18.33
CA VAL A 27 7.17 -0.93 18.39
C VAL A 27 6.54 -0.51 17.06
N ILE A 28 5.30 -0.04 17.11
CA ILE A 28 4.57 0.45 15.94
C ILE A 28 4.54 1.97 15.99
N HIS A 29 4.96 2.61 14.89
CA HIS A 29 4.94 4.06 14.74
C HIS A 29 4.15 4.47 13.51
N VAL A 30 3.22 5.40 13.70
CA VAL A 30 2.67 6.18 12.58
C VAL A 30 3.57 7.37 12.33
N VAL A 31 4.02 7.53 11.09
CA VAL A 31 4.97 8.58 10.70
C VAL A 31 4.39 9.46 9.60
N ARG A 32 4.95 10.66 9.42
CA ARG A 32 4.60 11.52 8.28
C ARG A 32 4.77 10.78 6.96
N ASN A 33 3.92 11.13 5.99
CA ASN A 33 3.87 10.45 4.70
C ASN A 33 5.21 10.57 3.94
N ARG A 34 5.90 9.44 3.75
CA ARG A 34 7.12 9.31 2.95
C ARG A 34 6.76 8.96 1.50
N LYS A 35 7.47 9.55 0.54
CA LYS A 35 7.21 9.32 -0.90
C LYS A 35 7.68 7.95 -1.43
N THR A 36 8.60 7.27 -0.75
CA THR A 36 9.29 6.08 -1.27
C THR A 36 8.73 4.75 -0.78
N LYS A 37 8.02 4.74 0.35
CA LYS A 37 7.41 3.54 0.93
C LYS A 37 6.22 3.92 1.81
N HIS A 38 5.24 3.02 1.88
CA HIS A 38 4.03 3.18 2.69
C HIS A 38 4.18 2.59 4.10
N GLY A 39 4.92 1.48 4.22
CA GLY A 39 5.27 0.81 5.46
C GLY A 39 6.73 0.36 5.45
N ASP A 40 7.26 0.03 6.63
CA ASP A 40 8.58 -0.60 6.78
C ASP A 40 8.63 -1.41 8.08
N PHE A 41 8.78 -2.73 7.95
CA PHE A 41 9.26 -3.60 9.01
C PHE A 41 10.79 -3.55 9.13
N ARG A 42 11.31 -3.41 10.35
CA ARG A 42 12.76 -3.38 10.61
C ARG A 42 13.14 -4.12 11.89
N VAL A 43 14.23 -4.88 11.79
CA VAL A 43 14.96 -5.45 12.93
C VAL A 43 16.19 -4.58 13.18
N HIS A 44 16.35 -4.13 14.42
CA HIS A 44 17.43 -3.25 14.86
C HIS A 44 18.54 -4.04 15.56
N SER A 45 19.62 -3.33 15.90
CA SER A 45 20.64 -3.88 16.79
C SER A 45 20.02 -4.33 18.12
N LYS A 46 20.58 -5.38 18.73
CA LYS A 46 20.08 -6.00 19.96
C LYS A 46 18.69 -6.66 19.84
N GLY A 47 18.20 -6.91 18.62
CA GLY A 47 16.99 -7.70 18.37
C GLY A 47 15.69 -6.94 18.56
N HIS A 48 15.73 -5.62 18.78
CA HIS A 48 14.53 -4.80 18.83
C HIS A 48 13.85 -4.76 17.46
N VAL A 49 12.52 -4.73 17.43
CA VAL A 49 11.74 -4.77 16.20
C VAL A 49 10.79 -3.60 16.14
N SER A 50 10.72 -2.94 14.99
CA SER A 50 9.78 -1.86 14.75
C SER A 50 9.03 -2.01 13.42
N ILE A 51 7.80 -1.51 13.39
CA ILE A 51 7.04 -1.28 12.17
C ILE A 51 6.72 0.21 12.08
N THR A 52 7.04 0.83 10.95
CA THR A 52 6.62 2.21 10.66
C THR A 52 5.61 2.23 9.54
N ILE A 53 4.55 3.02 9.67
CA ILE A 53 3.50 3.15 8.65
C ILE A 53 3.26 4.63 8.42
N ASN A 54 3.15 5.04 7.16
CA ASN A 54 2.77 6.41 6.85
C ASN A 54 1.35 6.68 7.36
N ALA A 55 1.09 7.85 7.93
CA ALA A 55 -0.25 8.33 8.18
C ALA A 55 -1.04 8.36 6.85
N MET A 56 -2.24 7.79 6.85
CA MET A 56 -3.14 7.75 5.69
C MET A 56 -4.55 8.03 6.15
N GLU A 57 -5.24 8.93 5.45
CA GLU A 57 -6.65 9.22 5.72
C GLU A 57 -7.58 8.09 5.30
N ASN A 58 -7.15 7.24 4.35
CA ASN A 58 -7.88 6.04 3.96
C ASN A 58 -7.58 4.90 4.95
N PRO A 59 -8.52 4.54 5.85
CA PRO A 59 -8.26 3.57 6.90
C PRO A 59 -8.04 2.15 6.36
N TYR A 60 -8.61 1.82 5.19
CA TYR A 60 -8.40 0.52 4.55
C TYR A 60 -6.98 0.39 3.98
N ARG A 61 -6.43 1.44 3.38
CA ARG A 61 -5.02 1.44 2.94
C ARG A 61 -4.07 1.33 4.12
N PHE A 62 -4.38 2.02 5.22
CA PHE A 62 -3.60 1.95 6.44
C PHE A 62 -3.59 0.52 7.02
N LEU A 63 -4.77 -0.08 7.22
CA LEU A 63 -4.92 -1.46 7.70
C LEU A 63 -4.17 -2.46 6.81
N LEU A 64 -4.34 -2.39 5.50
CA LEU A 64 -3.66 -3.32 4.57
C LEU A 64 -2.14 -3.16 4.59
N THR A 65 -1.65 -1.93 4.76
CA THR A 65 -0.21 -1.65 4.91
C THR A 65 0.30 -2.20 6.24
N PHE A 66 -0.44 -2.03 7.33
CA PHE A 66 -0.11 -2.63 8.62
C PHE A 66 0.00 -4.15 8.52
N LEU A 67 -1.03 -4.82 8.00
CA LEU A 67 -1.05 -6.29 7.86
C LEU A 67 0.11 -6.79 6.97
N HIS A 68 0.48 -6.03 5.95
CA HIS A 68 1.64 -6.33 5.10
C HIS A 68 2.95 -6.36 5.91
N GLU A 69 3.21 -5.32 6.68
CA GLU A 69 4.42 -5.23 7.51
C GLU A 69 4.37 -6.23 8.68
N TRP A 70 3.19 -6.47 9.25
CA TRP A 70 3.00 -7.47 10.29
C TRP A 70 3.28 -8.89 9.77
N ALA A 71 2.97 -9.19 8.51
CA ALA A 71 3.34 -10.46 7.90
C ALA A 71 4.86 -10.63 7.74
N HIS A 72 5.62 -9.56 7.47
CA HIS A 72 7.09 -9.64 7.52
C HIS A 72 7.57 -9.97 8.92
N TYR A 73 6.99 -9.35 9.95
CA TYR A 73 7.32 -9.67 11.34
C TYR A 73 6.99 -11.12 11.71
N LYS A 74 5.79 -11.62 11.36
CA LYS A 74 5.41 -13.01 11.64
C LYS A 74 6.35 -14.00 10.96
N VAL A 75 6.74 -13.76 9.70
CA VAL A 75 7.77 -14.58 9.04
C VAL A 75 9.12 -14.47 9.78
N PHE A 76 9.52 -13.29 10.22
CA PHE A 76 10.78 -13.12 10.95
C PHE A 76 10.83 -13.95 12.24
N ILE A 77 9.74 -14.01 13.02
CA ILE A 77 9.72 -14.76 14.29
C ILE A 77 9.44 -16.27 14.10
N SER A 78 8.79 -16.67 13.00
CA SER A 78 8.44 -18.07 12.77
C SER A 78 9.56 -18.88 12.12
N TYR A 79 10.61 -18.24 11.59
CA TYR A 79 11.67 -18.93 10.86
C TYR A 79 13.06 -18.54 11.36
N VAL A 80 13.89 -19.54 11.68
CA VAL A 80 15.28 -19.34 12.12
C VAL A 80 16.14 -18.69 11.03
N PHE A 81 15.94 -19.11 9.78
CA PHE A 81 16.70 -18.58 8.64
C PHE A 81 15.94 -17.48 7.91
N ARG A 82 16.68 -16.48 7.44
CA ARG A 82 16.15 -15.35 6.67
C ARG A 82 15.39 -15.85 5.44
N LYS A 83 14.15 -15.38 5.29
CA LYS A 83 13.29 -15.66 4.14
C LYS A 83 13.32 -14.54 3.11
N LYS A 84 13.02 -14.89 1.86
CA LYS A 84 12.91 -13.91 0.77
C LYS A 84 11.71 -12.99 1.06
N PRO A 85 11.88 -11.65 0.96
CA PRO A 85 10.75 -10.73 1.02
C PRO A 85 9.68 -11.13 0.00
N HIS A 86 8.43 -11.21 0.45
CA HIS A 86 7.29 -11.59 -0.39
C HIS A 86 7.43 -12.97 -1.07
N GLY A 87 8.28 -13.84 -0.52
CA GLY A 87 8.44 -15.23 -0.93
C GLY A 87 7.28 -16.12 -0.48
N LYS A 88 7.41 -17.45 -0.67
CA LYS A 88 6.35 -18.43 -0.36
C LYS A 88 5.87 -18.32 1.09
N GLU A 89 6.81 -18.23 2.03
CA GLU A 89 6.53 -18.11 3.47
C GLU A 89 5.74 -16.85 3.80
N TRP A 90 6.15 -15.71 3.23
CA TRP A 90 5.43 -14.45 3.43
C TRP A 90 4.04 -14.48 2.81
N LYS A 91 3.88 -15.01 1.60
CA LYS A 91 2.57 -15.09 0.94
C LYS A 91 1.59 -15.94 1.74
N LEU A 92 2.01 -17.13 2.18
CA LEU A 92 1.19 -18.01 3.01
C LEU A 92 0.85 -17.37 4.36
N THR A 93 1.81 -16.72 4.99
CA THR A 93 1.60 -16.03 6.28
C THR A 93 0.62 -14.87 6.13
N PHE A 94 0.81 -14.04 5.10
CA PHE A 94 -0.07 -12.91 4.81
C PHE A 94 -1.49 -13.36 4.48
N GLN A 95 -1.65 -14.41 3.66
CA GLN A 95 -2.97 -14.97 3.32
C GLN A 95 -3.74 -15.43 4.56
N LYS A 96 -3.12 -16.30 5.38
CA LYS A 96 -3.73 -16.83 6.60
C LYS A 96 -4.04 -15.74 7.63
N MET A 97 -3.15 -14.75 7.74
CA MET A 97 -3.33 -13.64 8.67
C MET A 97 -4.48 -12.72 8.27
N VAL A 98 -4.63 -12.44 6.98
CA VAL A 98 -5.64 -11.49 6.49
C VAL A 98 -7.02 -12.15 6.38
N GLU A 99 -7.11 -13.47 6.21
CA GLU A 99 -8.37 -14.21 6.07
C GLU A 99 -9.45 -13.83 7.11
N PRO A 100 -9.16 -13.78 8.43
CA PRO A 100 -10.14 -13.35 9.43
C PRO A 100 -10.60 -11.89 9.29
N PHE A 101 -9.86 -11.04 8.57
CA PHE A 101 -10.26 -9.66 8.26
C PHE A 101 -11.20 -9.58 7.06
N LEU A 102 -11.32 -10.64 6.24
CA LEU A 102 -12.16 -10.70 5.04
C LEU A 102 -13.56 -11.30 5.29
N GLU A 103 -13.78 -11.86 6.48
CA GLU A 103 -15.03 -12.57 6.85
C GLU A 103 -15.99 -11.71 7.68
N GLY A 104 -15.58 -10.51 8.11
CA GLY A 104 -16.43 -9.59 8.88
C GLY A 104 -16.70 -8.27 8.17
N GLU A 105 -17.43 -7.38 8.85
CA GLU A 105 -17.81 -6.04 8.38
C GLU A 105 -16.67 -5.01 8.46
N ILE A 106 -15.43 -5.44 8.16
CA ILE A 106 -14.28 -4.54 8.10
C ILE A 106 -14.22 -3.85 6.75
N PHE A 107 -14.29 -4.61 5.66
CA PHE A 107 -14.19 -4.06 4.32
C PHE A 107 -15.59 -3.95 3.68
N PRO A 108 -15.95 -2.79 3.12
CA PRO A 108 -17.17 -2.65 2.34
C PRO A 108 -17.19 -3.60 1.14
N ASP A 109 -18.36 -4.04 0.71
CA ASP A 109 -18.52 -5.02 -0.39
C ASP A 109 -17.79 -4.61 -1.68
N SER A 110 -17.81 -3.31 -1.99
CA SER A 110 -17.14 -2.74 -3.16
C SER A 110 -15.62 -2.91 -3.14
N LEU A 111 -15.02 -3.08 -1.96
CA LEU A 111 -13.60 -3.34 -1.74
C LEU A 111 -13.31 -4.82 -1.47
N LEU A 112 -14.22 -5.55 -0.83
CA LEU A 112 -14.01 -6.92 -0.40
C LEU A 112 -13.73 -7.88 -1.56
N LYS A 113 -14.52 -7.80 -2.64
CA LYS A 113 -14.37 -8.69 -3.81
C LYS A 113 -12.99 -8.56 -4.49
N PRO A 114 -12.53 -7.37 -4.90
CA PRO A 114 -11.19 -7.23 -5.48
C PRO A 114 -10.08 -7.57 -4.47
N LEU A 115 -10.29 -7.30 -3.18
CA LEU A 115 -9.33 -7.62 -2.14
C LEU A 115 -9.14 -9.15 -1.98
N LYS A 116 -10.23 -9.93 -1.89
CA LYS A 116 -10.17 -11.40 -1.81
C LYS A 116 -9.38 -11.98 -2.99
N LYS A 117 -9.65 -11.50 -4.21
CA LYS A 117 -8.92 -11.92 -5.43
C LYS A 117 -7.43 -11.56 -5.36
N HIS A 118 -7.10 -10.37 -4.85
CA HIS A 118 -5.71 -9.93 -4.71
C HIS A 118 -4.92 -10.82 -3.74
N ILE A 119 -5.53 -11.14 -2.59
CA ILE A 119 -4.90 -11.91 -1.52
C ILE A 119 -4.63 -13.35 -1.93
N GLN A 120 -5.50 -13.97 -2.75
CA GLN A 120 -5.25 -15.30 -3.33
C GLN A 120 -3.88 -15.38 -4.05
N ASN A 121 -3.41 -14.27 -4.60
CA ASN A 121 -2.11 -14.17 -5.25
C ASN A 121 -1.17 -13.16 -4.58
N ALA A 122 -1.30 -12.99 -3.25
CA ALA A 122 -0.56 -12.09 -2.35
C ALA A 122 0.67 -11.42 -2.97
N LYS A 123 0.44 -10.29 -3.65
CA LYS A 123 1.50 -9.54 -4.34
C LYS A 123 2.21 -8.64 -3.34
N ALA A 124 3.47 -8.31 -3.63
CA ALA A 124 4.27 -7.41 -2.80
C ALA A 124 3.69 -5.99 -2.69
N THR A 125 2.80 -5.60 -3.62
CA THR A 125 2.15 -4.29 -3.60
C THR A 125 0.74 -4.35 -4.17
N PHE A 126 -0.18 -3.63 -3.53
CA PHE A 126 -1.55 -3.44 -3.98
C PHE A 126 -1.60 -2.66 -5.31
N ALA A 127 -0.60 -1.84 -5.63
CA ALA A 127 -0.52 -1.01 -6.84
C ALA A 127 -0.48 -1.78 -8.16
N THR A 128 -0.24 -3.09 -8.11
CA THR A 128 -0.20 -3.97 -9.29
C THR A 128 -1.56 -4.55 -9.67
N ASP A 129 -2.58 -4.33 -8.85
CA ASP A 129 -3.94 -4.81 -9.08
C ASP A 129 -4.86 -3.62 -9.38
N ALA A 130 -5.27 -3.52 -10.64
CA ALA A 130 -6.10 -2.44 -11.12
C ALA A 130 -7.43 -2.31 -10.38
N ASN A 131 -8.09 -3.46 -10.16
CA ASN A 131 -9.41 -3.48 -9.57
C ASN A 131 -9.35 -3.10 -8.10
N LEU A 132 -8.35 -3.64 -7.38
CA LEU A 132 -8.14 -3.27 -5.98
C LEU A 132 -7.74 -1.80 -5.83
N MET A 133 -6.87 -1.28 -6.70
CA MET A 133 -6.47 0.12 -6.66
C MET A 133 -7.65 1.07 -6.90
N MET A 134 -8.50 0.78 -7.88
CA MET A 134 -9.70 1.57 -8.14
C MET A 134 -10.69 1.50 -6.99
N ALA A 135 -10.88 0.32 -6.39
CA ALA A 135 -11.76 0.15 -5.24
C ALA A 135 -11.25 0.93 -4.01
N LEU A 136 -9.95 0.82 -3.68
CA LEU A 136 -9.34 1.57 -2.59
C LEU A 136 -9.45 3.08 -2.79
N ARG A 137 -9.30 3.56 -4.03
CA ARG A 137 -9.37 4.99 -4.35
C ARG A 137 -10.72 5.64 -4.03
N LYS A 138 -11.81 4.87 -4.01
CA LYS A 138 -13.14 5.37 -3.61
C LYS A 138 -13.20 5.81 -2.14
N PHE A 139 -12.23 5.38 -1.33
CA PHE A 139 -12.10 5.71 0.09
C PHE A 139 -10.92 6.66 0.35
N ASP A 140 -10.25 7.14 -0.69
CA ASP A 140 -9.27 8.22 -0.54
C ASP A 140 -10.01 9.56 -0.41
N PRO A 141 -9.50 10.52 0.37
CA PRO A 141 -10.11 11.84 0.48
C PRO A 141 -10.17 12.53 -0.89
N PRO A 142 -11.20 13.38 -1.12
CA PRO A 142 -11.32 14.14 -2.36
C PRO A 142 -10.04 14.90 -2.67
N ASN A 143 -9.55 14.76 -3.90
CA ASN A 143 -8.37 15.46 -4.36
C ASN A 143 -8.46 15.74 -5.87
N ASN A 144 -7.66 16.72 -6.32
CA ASN A 144 -7.64 17.13 -7.73
C ASN A 144 -6.66 16.30 -8.58
N LYS A 145 -6.19 15.15 -8.09
CA LYS A 145 -5.25 14.30 -8.83
C LYS A 145 -6.02 13.31 -9.68
N LYS A 146 -5.43 12.99 -10.83
CA LYS A 146 -5.89 11.93 -11.73
C LYS A 146 -4.82 10.87 -11.85
N CYS A 147 -5.24 9.62 -11.98
CA CYS A 147 -4.35 8.55 -12.42
C CYS A 147 -3.96 8.78 -13.87
N ILE A 148 -2.70 8.49 -14.24
CA ILE A 148 -2.24 8.72 -15.62
C ILE A 148 -3.09 7.99 -16.66
N PHE A 149 -3.66 6.82 -16.34
CA PHE A 149 -4.52 6.12 -17.28
C PHE A 149 -5.78 6.93 -17.67
N GLU A 150 -6.23 7.84 -16.82
CA GLU A 150 -7.41 8.70 -17.01
C GLU A 150 -7.13 9.92 -17.90
N LEU A 151 -5.87 10.27 -18.11
CA LEU A 151 -5.52 11.45 -18.92
C LEU A 151 -5.64 11.14 -20.41
N GLU A 152 -5.93 12.14 -21.22
CA GLU A 152 -5.86 12.00 -22.67
C GLU A 152 -4.41 12.06 -23.14
N GLN A 153 -4.13 11.51 -24.33
CA GLN A 153 -2.81 11.68 -24.95
C GLN A 153 -2.56 13.17 -25.22
N GLY A 154 -1.33 13.63 -25.01
CA GLY A 154 -0.95 15.04 -25.11
C GLY A 154 -1.23 15.86 -23.85
N THR A 155 -2.01 15.34 -22.89
CA THR A 155 -2.28 16.05 -21.63
C THR A 155 -0.97 16.31 -20.88
N LEU A 156 -0.74 17.57 -20.50
CA LEU A 156 0.35 17.95 -19.63
C LEU A 156 -0.03 17.69 -18.16
N PHE A 157 0.95 17.25 -17.38
CA PHE A 157 0.74 17.02 -15.96
C PHE A 157 2.00 17.25 -15.13
N ASN A 158 1.78 17.65 -13.88
CA ASN A 158 2.79 17.75 -12.84
C ASN A 158 2.89 16.44 -12.05
N THR A 159 4.12 15.97 -11.85
CA THR A 159 4.42 14.92 -10.87
C THR A 159 4.57 15.51 -9.48
N GLN A 160 4.46 14.68 -8.44
CA GLN A 160 4.71 15.08 -7.04
C GLN A 160 6.14 15.60 -6.76
N LYS A 161 7.06 15.50 -7.74
CA LYS A 161 8.42 16.04 -7.69
C LYS A 161 8.54 17.41 -8.40
N GLY A 162 7.42 17.99 -8.86
CA GLY A 162 7.39 19.28 -9.56
C GLY A 162 7.87 19.24 -11.01
N ARG A 163 8.10 18.05 -11.58
CA ARG A 163 8.45 17.90 -13.00
C ARG A 163 7.19 17.80 -13.84
N VAL A 164 7.18 18.53 -14.96
CA VAL A 164 6.13 18.51 -15.99
C VAL A 164 6.42 17.46 -17.06
N PHE A 165 5.38 16.71 -17.43
CA PHE A 165 5.41 15.70 -18.48
C PHE A 165 4.20 15.84 -19.39
N SER A 166 4.33 15.39 -20.63
CA SER A 166 3.21 15.11 -21.54
C SER A 166 2.95 13.61 -21.56
N LYS A 167 1.68 13.20 -21.52
CA LYS A 167 1.30 11.79 -21.73
C LYS A 167 1.39 11.44 -23.21
N ASP A 168 2.17 10.43 -23.56
CA ASP A 168 2.25 9.90 -24.92
C ASP A 168 1.45 8.57 -25.01
N ALA A 169 1.95 7.61 -25.77
CA ALA A 169 1.31 6.32 -25.99
C ALA A 169 1.38 5.37 -24.78
N LYS A 170 0.42 4.43 -24.71
CA LYS A 170 0.50 3.28 -23.81
C LYS A 170 1.46 2.23 -24.39
N ARG A 171 2.38 1.72 -23.58
CA ARG A 171 3.30 0.62 -23.92
C ARG A 171 3.12 -0.55 -22.96
N LYS A 172 2.53 -1.65 -23.46
CA LYS A 172 2.14 -2.83 -22.66
C LYS A 172 1.24 -2.42 -21.48
N THR A 173 1.79 -2.39 -20.27
CA THR A 173 1.09 -2.08 -19.01
C THR A 173 1.45 -0.71 -18.43
N ARG A 174 2.25 0.09 -19.14
CA ARG A 174 2.75 1.40 -18.70
C ARG A 174 2.41 2.48 -19.72
N PHE A 175 2.46 3.74 -19.31
CA PHE A 175 2.32 4.89 -20.20
C PHE A 175 3.68 5.52 -20.44
N VAL A 176 4.01 5.79 -21.70
CA VAL A 176 5.16 6.61 -22.05
C VAL A 176 4.78 8.05 -21.77
N CYS A 177 5.64 8.78 -21.08
CA CYS A 177 5.47 10.22 -20.87
C CYS A 177 6.79 10.94 -21.08
N THR A 178 6.76 12.01 -21.86
CA THR A 178 7.93 12.82 -22.20
C THR A 178 8.07 13.98 -21.23
N CYS A 179 9.23 14.12 -20.59
CA CYS A 179 9.49 15.28 -19.75
C CYS A 179 9.66 16.53 -20.61
N VAL A 180 8.86 17.57 -20.34
CA VAL A 180 8.84 18.79 -21.18
C VAL A 180 10.21 19.49 -21.20
N LYS A 181 10.88 19.58 -20.05
CA LYS A 181 12.18 20.25 -19.89
C LYS A 181 13.32 19.50 -20.58
N THR A 182 13.38 18.18 -20.43
CA THR A 182 14.56 17.40 -20.87
C THR A 182 14.33 16.60 -22.15
N LYS A 183 13.10 16.57 -22.66
CA LYS A 183 12.65 15.73 -23.80
C LYS A 183 12.89 14.21 -23.63
N LYS A 184 13.26 13.77 -22.42
CA LYS A 184 13.49 12.36 -22.09
C LYS A 184 12.15 11.67 -21.83
N GLN A 185 12.01 10.44 -22.33
CA GLN A 185 10.85 9.59 -22.10
C GLN A 185 10.99 8.74 -20.84
N TYR A 186 9.87 8.53 -20.16
CA TYR A 186 9.78 7.73 -18.93
C TYR A 186 8.53 6.84 -18.99
N LEU A 187 8.59 5.69 -18.32
CA LEU A 187 7.47 4.78 -18.19
C LEU A 187 6.77 4.99 -16.85
N PHE A 188 5.49 5.34 -16.91
CA PHE A 188 4.66 5.54 -15.75
C PHE A 188 3.69 4.37 -15.54
N PRO A 189 3.50 3.90 -14.29
CA PRO A 189 2.42 2.99 -13.94
C PRO A 189 1.04 3.60 -14.22
N PRO A 190 0.01 2.80 -14.53
CA PRO A 190 -1.32 3.30 -14.85
C PRO A 190 -1.95 4.08 -13.69
N PHE A 191 -1.82 3.57 -12.46
CA PHE A 191 -2.43 4.12 -11.24
C PHE A 191 -1.55 5.13 -10.51
N VAL A 192 -0.51 5.67 -11.15
CA VAL A 192 0.24 6.76 -10.54
C VAL A 192 -0.59 8.04 -10.63
N GLU A 193 -0.78 8.69 -9.49
CA GLU A 193 -1.51 9.95 -9.41
C GLU A 193 -0.64 11.13 -9.81
N VAL A 194 -1.21 12.00 -10.63
CA VAL A 194 -0.60 13.23 -11.16
C VAL A 194 -1.60 14.37 -11.13
N SER A 195 -1.11 15.60 -11.22
CA SER A 195 -1.96 16.79 -11.31
C SER A 195 -1.96 17.28 -12.76
N PRO A 196 -3.07 17.15 -13.50
CA PRO A 196 -3.20 17.75 -14.83
C PRO A 196 -2.93 19.26 -14.78
N ILE A 197 -2.44 19.81 -15.89
CA ILE A 197 -2.22 21.24 -16.11
C ILE A 197 -3.26 21.73 -17.11
#